data_AF-A0A918N0H8-F1
#
_entry.id   AF-A0A918N0H8-F1
#
_cell.length_a   1.000
_cell.length_b   1.000
_cell.length_c   1.000
_cell.angle_alpha   90.00
_cell.angle_beta   90.00
_cell.angle_gamma   90.00
#
_symmetry.space_group_name_H-M   'P 1'
#
loop_
_entity.id
_entity.type
_entity.pdbx_description
1 polymer ?
#
loop_
_entity_poly.entity_id
_entity_poly.type
_entity_poly.pdbx_seq_one_letter_code
_entity_poly.pdbx_strand_id
1 'polypeptide(L)'
;MSKQQEKTRLVQAVHSAVNHYDKSKRKTVSQACEDLGLARSNYNRWRYSVQKNLSETGAAIVPPPKSRAPKKNGKALPADVRQRIWDMAQSGLYANPSQIGKALREEGASVSDNTVRNNLERAGLYGYRTVIGSDGKPTKKKVLLL
;
A
#
# COMPACT_ATOMS: atom_id res chain seq x y z
N MET A 1 -28.97 8.12 -14.25
CA MET A 1 -28.19 7.98 -13.00
C MET A 1 -26.81 7.44 -13.32
N SER A 2 -25.75 7.95 -12.69
CA SER A 2 -24.41 7.36 -12.89
C SER A 2 -24.32 6.00 -12.18
N LYS A 3 -23.52 5.07 -12.72
CA LYS A 3 -23.24 3.76 -12.09
C LYS A 3 -22.73 3.86 -10.64
N GLN A 4 -22.27 5.05 -10.23
CA GLN A 4 -21.78 5.31 -8.88
C GLN A 4 -22.89 5.67 -7.91
N GLN A 5 -23.84 6.50 -8.33
CA GLN A 5 -25.03 6.85 -7.54
C GLN A 5 -25.88 5.61 -7.24
N GLU A 6 -25.96 4.69 -8.20
CA GLU A 6 -26.65 3.41 -8.05
C GLU A 6 -26.01 2.53 -6.95
N LYS A 7 -24.68 2.40 -6.94
CA LYS A 7 -23.96 1.63 -5.90
C LYS A 7 -24.13 2.23 -4.52
N THR A 8 -24.03 3.55 -4.39
CA THR A 8 -24.25 4.24 -3.11
C THR A 8 -25.66 3.98 -2.60
N ARG A 9 -26.68 4.12 -3.47
CA ARG A 9 -28.07 3.86 -3.12
C ARG A 9 -28.29 2.42 -2.63
N LEU A 10 -27.70 1.43 -3.32
CA LEU A 10 -27.81 0.03 -2.94
C LEU A 10 -27.14 -0.26 -1.59
N VAL A 11 -25.94 0.27 -1.33
CA VAL A 11 -25.25 0.10 -0.05
C VAL A 11 -26.03 0.75 1.10
N GLN A 12 -26.57 1.97 0.88
CA GLN A 12 -27.41 2.65 1.86
C GLN A 12 -28.70 1.88 2.14
N ALA A 13 -29.37 1.36 1.10
CA ALA A 13 -30.59 0.57 1.26
C ALA A 13 -30.35 -0.70 2.10
N VAL A 14 -29.26 -1.44 1.84
CA VAL A 14 -28.88 -2.59 2.69
C VAL A 14 -28.56 -2.15 4.11
N HIS A 15 -27.84 -1.04 4.30
CA HIS A 15 -27.50 -0.53 5.63
C HIS A 15 -28.73 -0.15 6.45
N SER A 16 -29.70 0.55 5.84
CA SER A 16 -30.96 0.94 6.47
C SER A 16 -31.84 -0.27 6.82
N ALA A 17 -31.87 -1.30 5.98
CA ALA A 17 -32.64 -2.52 6.25
C ALA A 17 -32.04 -3.35 7.41
N VAL A 18 -30.70 -3.36 7.53
CA VAL A 18 -30.00 -4.05 8.61
C VAL A 18 -30.11 -3.30 9.94
N ASN A 19 -29.99 -1.97 9.90
CA ASN A 19 -30.05 -1.09 11.07
C ASN A 19 -31.42 -0.45 11.27
N HIS A 20 -32.49 -1.10 10.81
CA HIS A 20 -33.85 -0.58 10.95
C HIS A 20 -34.18 -0.32 12.43
N TYR A 21 -34.85 0.80 12.72
CA TYR A 21 -35.13 1.22 14.09
C TYR A 21 -36.00 0.18 14.83
N ASP A 22 -37.03 -0.31 14.14
CA ASP A 22 -37.88 -1.42 14.58
C ASP A 22 -37.14 -2.75 14.41
N LYS A 23 -36.87 -3.43 15.53
CA LYS A 23 -36.15 -4.71 15.58
C LYS A 23 -36.86 -5.82 14.81
N SER A 24 -38.19 -5.81 14.78
CA SER A 24 -38.97 -6.84 14.08
C SER A 24 -38.83 -6.77 12.55
N LYS A 25 -38.45 -5.60 12.04
CA LYS A 25 -38.27 -5.33 10.60
C LYS A 25 -36.80 -5.36 10.17
N ARG A 26 -35.87 -5.65 11.09
CA ARG A 26 -34.45 -5.77 10.77
C ARG A 26 -34.21 -6.98 9.90
N LYS A 27 -33.59 -6.75 8.76
CA LYS A 27 -33.21 -7.81 7.84
C LYS A 27 -31.76 -8.20 8.09
N THR A 28 -31.44 -9.47 7.85
CA THR A 28 -30.03 -9.87 7.76
C THR A 28 -29.41 -9.25 6.51
N VAL A 29 -28.07 -9.11 6.50
CA VAL A 29 -27.35 -8.62 5.31
C VAL A 29 -27.67 -9.47 4.08
N SER A 30 -27.78 -10.80 4.24
CA SER A 30 -28.15 -11.71 3.14
C SER A 30 -29.53 -11.38 2.58
N GLN A 31 -30.54 -11.29 3.45
CA GLN A 31 -31.92 -11.03 3.04
C GLN A 31 -32.06 -9.68 2.33
N ALA A 32 -31.44 -8.63 2.88
CA ALA A 32 -31.46 -7.31 2.27
C ALA A 32 -30.69 -7.26 0.93
N CYS A 33 -29.66 -8.09 0.77
CA CYS A 33 -28.93 -8.22 -0.50
C CYS A 33 -29.77 -8.96 -1.56
N GLU A 34 -30.45 -10.04 -1.17
CA GLU A 34 -31.35 -10.81 -2.03
C GLU A 34 -32.53 -9.96 -2.52
N ASP A 35 -33.18 -9.22 -1.61
CA ASP A 35 -34.30 -8.31 -1.94
C ASP A 35 -33.92 -7.24 -2.97
N LEU A 36 -32.64 -6.87 -3.03
CA LEU A 36 -32.11 -5.84 -3.92
C LEU A 36 -31.40 -6.42 -5.16
N GLY A 37 -31.39 -7.74 -5.35
CA GLY A 37 -30.65 -8.39 -6.43
C GLY A 37 -29.14 -8.16 -6.37
N LEU A 38 -28.60 -7.84 -5.20
CA LEU A 38 -27.19 -7.51 -4.99
C LEU A 38 -26.43 -8.72 -4.46
N ALA A 39 -25.42 -9.19 -5.19
CA ALA A 39 -24.53 -10.23 -4.67
C ALA A 39 -23.86 -9.77 -3.35
N ARG A 40 -23.93 -10.59 -2.30
CA ARG A 40 -23.35 -10.27 -0.97
C ARG A 40 -21.86 -9.92 -1.03
N SER A 41 -21.11 -10.54 -1.94
CA SER A 41 -19.70 -10.23 -2.20
C SER A 41 -19.48 -8.79 -2.70
N ASN A 42 -20.38 -8.29 -3.57
CA ASN A 42 -20.36 -6.91 -4.05
C ASN A 42 -20.71 -5.93 -2.93
N TYR A 43 -21.73 -6.23 -2.12
CA TYR A 43 -22.08 -5.42 -0.94
C TYR A 43 -20.89 -5.26 0.00
N ASN A 44 -20.26 -6.37 0.43
CA ASN A 44 -19.13 -6.31 1.36
C ASN A 44 -17.97 -5.47 0.80
N ARG A 45 -17.66 -5.64 -0.50
CA ARG A 45 -16.60 -4.88 -1.17
C ARG A 45 -16.91 -3.39 -1.24
N TRP A 46 -18.17 -3.01 -1.47
CA TRP A 46 -18.58 -1.61 -1.55
C TRP A 46 -18.79 -0.96 -0.18
N ARG A 47 -19.26 -1.72 0.82
CA ARG A 47 -19.51 -1.22 2.19
C ARG A 47 -18.25 -0.62 2.81
N TYR A 48 -17.10 -1.31 2.77
CA TYR A 48 -15.84 -0.77 3.29
C TYR A 48 -15.42 0.53 2.61
N SER A 49 -15.69 0.60 1.30
CA SER A 49 -15.44 1.76 0.47
C SER A 49 -16.36 2.95 0.83
N VAL A 50 -17.63 2.70 1.16
CA VAL A 50 -18.60 3.74 1.58
C VAL A 50 -18.37 4.21 3.02
N GLN A 51 -18.12 3.28 3.94
CA GLN A 51 -18.04 3.58 5.37
C GLN A 51 -16.81 4.44 5.71
N LYS A 52 -15.70 4.27 4.98
CA LYS A 52 -14.51 5.13 5.09
C LYS A 52 -14.80 6.59 4.68
N ASN A 53 -15.69 6.82 3.73
CA ASN A 53 -16.03 8.18 3.28
C ASN A 53 -17.11 8.83 4.15
N LEU A 54 -18.02 8.04 4.72
CA LEU A 54 -19.05 8.53 5.66
C LEU A 54 -18.44 9.19 6.90
N SER A 55 -17.33 8.65 7.41
CA SER A 55 -16.61 9.21 8.56
C SER A 55 -15.80 10.46 8.24
N GLU A 56 -15.38 10.66 7.00
CA GLU A 56 -14.49 11.77 6.60
C GLU A 56 -15.25 12.97 5.99
N THR A 57 -16.42 12.75 5.36
CA THR A 57 -17.13 13.81 4.60
C THR A 57 -18.63 13.88 4.85
N GLY A 58 -19.20 13.03 5.72
CA GLY A 58 -20.65 12.96 5.94
C GLY A 58 -21.45 12.44 4.74
N ALA A 59 -20.78 12.06 3.64
CA ALA A 59 -21.40 11.56 2.41
C ALA A 59 -20.88 10.17 2.05
N ALA A 60 -21.81 9.29 1.65
CA ALA A 60 -21.54 7.92 1.22
C ALA A 60 -20.90 7.86 -0.18
N ILE A 61 -19.66 8.33 -0.32
CA ILE A 61 -18.92 8.22 -1.57
C ILE A 61 -18.27 6.84 -1.62
N VAL A 62 -18.72 5.94 -2.49
CA VAL A 62 -17.92 4.76 -2.83
C VAL A 62 -16.71 5.29 -3.64
N PRO A 63 -15.45 4.97 -3.35
CA PRO A 63 -14.33 5.25 -4.24
C PRO A 63 -14.51 4.53 -5.58
N PRO A 64 -13.95 5.09 -6.67
CA PRO A 64 -13.90 4.38 -7.94
C PRO A 64 -13.21 3.01 -7.76
N PRO A 65 -13.56 2.01 -8.57
CA PRO A 65 -12.92 0.70 -8.52
C PRO A 65 -11.40 0.86 -8.62
N LYS A 66 -10.65 0.21 -7.72
CA LYS A 66 -9.19 0.18 -7.76
C LYS A 66 -8.75 -0.19 -9.19
N SER A 67 -7.95 0.68 -9.81
CA SER A 67 -7.45 0.47 -11.16
C SER A 67 -6.85 -0.93 -11.28
N ARG A 68 -7.26 -1.67 -12.31
CA ARG A 68 -6.63 -2.93 -12.71
C ARG A 68 -5.38 -2.71 -13.55
N ALA A 69 -5.13 -1.47 -13.97
CA ALA A 69 -3.89 -1.15 -14.65
C ALA A 69 -2.74 -1.45 -13.69
N PRO A 70 -1.68 -2.14 -14.15
CA PRO A 70 -0.48 -2.30 -13.34
C PRO A 70 -0.08 -0.92 -12.84
N LYS A 71 0.20 -0.80 -11.53
CA LYS A 71 0.74 0.43 -10.98
C LYS A 71 1.90 0.82 -11.88
N LYS A 72 1.88 2.05 -12.43
CA LYS A 72 3.08 2.63 -13.02
C LYS A 72 4.07 2.69 -11.88
N ASN A 73 4.88 1.64 -11.74
CA ASN A 73 6.02 1.65 -10.85
C ASN A 73 6.79 2.92 -11.20
N GLY A 74 7.12 3.73 -10.19
CA GLY A 74 7.81 5.00 -10.40
C GLY A 74 8.94 4.81 -11.41
N LYS A 75 9.13 5.79 -12.31
CA LYS A 75 10.11 5.74 -13.40
C LYS A 75 11.37 5.00 -12.93
N ALA A 76 11.78 3.99 -13.69
CA ALA A 76 13.02 3.28 -13.39
C ALA A 76 14.15 4.31 -13.26
N LEU A 77 15.00 4.17 -12.25
CA LEU A 77 16.17 5.01 -12.12
C LEU A 77 16.98 4.94 -13.41
N PRO A 78 17.50 6.08 -13.89
CA PRO A 78 18.39 6.08 -15.05
C PRO A 78 19.66 5.27 -14.74
N ALA A 79 20.25 4.70 -15.79
CA ALA A 79 21.24 3.64 -15.67
C ALA A 79 22.53 4.10 -14.97
N ASP A 80 22.92 5.34 -15.22
CA ASP A 80 24.00 6.08 -14.56
C ASP A 80 23.83 6.13 -13.05
N VAL A 81 22.65 6.52 -12.56
CA VAL A 81 22.38 6.58 -11.11
C VAL A 81 22.38 5.18 -10.50
N ARG A 82 21.90 4.16 -11.22
CA ARG A 82 21.97 2.78 -10.74
C ARG A 82 23.41 2.28 -10.64
N GLN A 83 24.24 2.58 -11.63
CA GLN A 83 25.66 2.23 -11.60
C GLN A 83 26.35 2.94 -10.44
N ARG A 84 26.06 4.24 -10.23
CA ARG A 84 26.63 5.01 -9.13
C ARG A 84 26.26 4.45 -7.76
N ILE A 85 25.02 3.99 -7.57
CA ILE A 85 24.59 3.27 -6.35
C ILE A 85 25.45 2.01 -6.13
N TRP A 86 25.73 1.26 -7.18
CA TRP A 86 26.54 0.04 -7.12
C TRP A 86 27.99 0.36 -6.78
N ASP A 87 28.60 1.35 -7.43
CA ASP A 87 29.98 1.79 -7.19
C ASP A 87 30.15 2.29 -5.75
N MET A 88 29.21 3.11 -5.27
CA MET A 88 29.22 3.61 -3.88
C MET A 88 29.08 2.47 -2.88
N ALA A 89 28.19 1.50 -3.12
CA ALA A 89 28.11 0.34 -2.26
C ALA A 89 29.45 -0.40 -2.24
N GLN A 90 30.02 -0.76 -3.40
CA GLN A 90 31.29 -1.50 -3.50
C GLN A 90 32.49 -0.77 -2.91
N SER A 91 32.46 0.56 -2.84
CA SER A 91 33.56 1.34 -2.26
C SER A 91 33.84 1.05 -0.78
N GLY A 92 32.88 0.49 -0.04
CA GLY A 92 32.99 0.28 1.41
C GLY A 92 33.00 1.56 2.26
N LEU A 93 32.93 2.74 1.64
CA LEU A 93 32.96 4.04 2.33
C LEU A 93 31.65 4.38 3.04
N TYR A 94 30.55 3.74 2.63
CA TYR A 94 29.22 4.02 3.15
C TYR A 94 28.72 2.86 4.00
N ALA A 95 28.32 3.15 5.24
CA ALA A 95 27.87 2.14 6.19
C ALA A 95 26.44 1.63 5.90
N ASN A 96 25.61 2.43 5.24
CA ASN A 96 24.22 2.07 4.98
C ASN A 96 23.62 2.78 3.75
N PRO A 97 22.48 2.28 3.21
CA PRO A 97 21.83 2.86 2.03
C PRO A 97 21.38 4.33 2.17
N SER A 98 21.15 4.81 3.40
CA SER A 98 20.75 6.22 3.61
C SER A 98 21.92 7.16 3.37
N GLN A 99 23.14 6.76 3.75
CA GLN A 99 24.35 7.53 3.44
C GLN A 99 24.62 7.59 1.93
N ILE A 100 24.44 6.48 1.21
CA ILE A 100 24.51 6.45 -0.26
C ILE A 100 23.46 7.39 -0.87
N GLY A 101 22.21 7.32 -0.39
CA GLY A 101 21.14 8.21 -0.86
C GLY A 101 21.38 9.69 -0.54
N LYS A 102 22.09 10.01 0.54
CA LYS A 102 22.51 11.37 0.86
C LYS A 102 23.60 11.85 -0.11
N ALA A 103 24.65 11.05 -0.32
CA ALA A 103 25.74 11.38 -1.24
C ALA A 103 25.24 11.59 -2.68
N LEU A 104 24.34 10.73 -3.16
CA LEU A 104 23.74 10.90 -4.49
C LEU A 104 22.93 12.19 -4.62
N ARG A 105 22.24 12.62 -3.56
CA ARG A 105 21.53 13.91 -3.56
C ARG A 105 22.49 15.10 -3.55
N GLU A 106 23.63 14.98 -2.87
CA GLU A 106 24.71 15.98 -2.92
C GLU A 106 25.34 16.06 -4.32
N GLU A 107 25.40 14.94 -5.05
CA GLU A 107 25.79 14.88 -6.47
C GLU A 107 24.69 15.38 -7.43
N GLY A 108 23.53 15.81 -6.93
CA GLY A 108 22.41 16.34 -7.72
C GLY A 108 21.41 15.30 -8.21
N ALA A 109 21.54 14.03 -7.83
CA ALA A 109 20.58 12.98 -8.18
C ALA A 109 19.36 13.00 -7.24
N SER A 110 18.16 13.11 -7.82
CA SER A 110 16.92 13.01 -7.04
C SER A 110 16.54 11.54 -6.81
N VAL A 111 17.07 10.96 -5.73
CA VAL A 111 16.82 9.57 -5.34
C VAL A 111 16.35 9.47 -3.88
N SER A 112 15.34 8.65 -3.62
CA SER A 112 14.91 8.35 -2.25
C SER A 112 15.72 7.21 -1.65
N ASP A 113 15.93 7.22 -0.34
CA ASP A 113 16.59 6.14 0.39
C ASP A 113 15.95 4.77 0.13
N ASN A 114 14.62 4.74 -0.04
CA ASN A 114 13.91 3.50 -0.33
C ASN A 114 14.24 2.99 -1.74
N THR A 115 14.41 3.89 -2.70
CA THR A 115 14.85 3.54 -4.05
C THR A 115 16.26 2.95 -4.04
N VAL A 116 17.17 3.53 -3.25
CA VAL A 116 18.54 3.01 -3.07
C VAL A 116 18.49 1.60 -2.47
N ARG A 117 17.77 1.40 -1.35
CA ARG A 117 17.60 0.07 -0.74
C ARG A 117 17.09 -0.97 -1.73
N ASN A 118 16.02 -0.66 -2.47
CA ASN A 118 15.43 -1.59 -3.41
C ASN A 118 16.38 -1.98 -4.55
N ASN A 119 17.23 -1.05 -5.01
CA ASN A 119 18.23 -1.37 -6.04
C ASN A 119 19.35 -2.23 -5.48
N LEU A 120 19.83 -1.94 -4.27
CA LEU A 120 20.87 -2.75 -3.62
C LEU A 120 20.37 -4.15 -3.27
N GLU A 121 19.13 -4.31 -2.81
CA GLU A 121 18.51 -5.61 -2.56
C GLU A 121 18.39 -6.43 -3.85
N ARG A 122 17.97 -5.78 -4.94
CA ARG A 122 17.90 -6.42 -6.26
C ARG A 122 19.28 -6.84 -6.79
N ALA A 123 20.31 -6.07 -6.49
CA ALA A 123 21.68 -6.37 -6.86
C ALA A 123 22.37 -7.38 -5.90
N GLY A 124 21.69 -7.83 -4.85
CA GLY A 124 22.28 -8.71 -3.83
C GLY A 124 23.30 -8.03 -2.91
N LEU A 125 23.42 -6.69 -2.96
CA LEU A 125 24.38 -5.91 -2.18
C LEU A 125 23.83 -5.41 -0.84
N TYR A 126 22.54 -5.61 -0.57
CA TYR A 126 21.93 -5.25 0.70
C TYR A 126 20.98 -6.37 1.15
N GLY A 127 21.16 -6.85 2.37
CA GLY A 127 20.39 -7.98 2.87
C GLY A 127 20.72 -8.31 4.32
N TYR A 128 20.26 -9.46 4.79
CA TYR A 128 20.44 -9.84 6.19
C TYR A 128 21.76 -10.58 6.40
N ARG A 129 22.51 -10.17 7.42
CA ARG A 129 23.65 -10.90 7.96
C ARG A 129 23.40 -11.17 9.44
N THR A 130 23.78 -12.36 9.89
CA THR A 130 23.82 -12.67 11.32
C THR A 130 25.05 -12.01 11.92
N VAL A 131 24.84 -11.17 12.93
CA VAL A 131 25.90 -10.54 13.71
C VAL A 131 25.74 -10.93 15.18
N ILE A 132 26.85 -11.03 15.89
CA ILE A 132 26.81 -11.25 17.34
C ILE A 132 26.42 -9.92 18.01
N GLY A 133 25.34 -9.93 18.77
CA GLY A 133 24.91 -8.80 19.59
C GLY A 133 25.86 -8.55 20.75
N SER A 134 25.76 -7.39 21.38
CA SER A 134 26.53 -7.06 22.59
C SER A 134 26.23 -8.01 23.76
N ASP A 135 25.09 -8.71 23.70
CA ASP A 135 24.65 -9.75 24.63
C ASP A 135 25.20 -11.16 24.29
N GLY A 136 26.08 -11.27 23.29
CA GLY A 136 26.65 -12.53 22.82
C GLY A 136 25.69 -13.36 21.95
N LYS A 137 24.45 -12.90 21.70
CA LYS A 137 23.45 -13.66 20.95
C LYS A 137 23.47 -13.33 19.46
N PRO A 138 23.26 -14.33 18.57
CA PRO A 138 23.14 -14.07 17.14
C PRO A 138 21.88 -13.27 16.82
N THR A 139 22.05 -12.10 16.20
CA THR A 139 20.97 -11.21 15.76
C THR A 139 21.05 -11.02 14.25
N LYS A 140 19.91 -11.11 13.55
CA LYS A 140 19.84 -10.76 12.12
C LYS A 140 19.77 -9.25 11.95
N LYS A 141 20.76 -8.65 11.28
CA LYS A 141 20.75 -7.23 10.91
C LYS A 141 20.83 -7.07 9.40
N LYS A 142 20.16 -6.02 8.91
CA LYS A 142 20.17 -5.68 7.48
C LYS A 142 21.37 -4.77 7.20
N VAL A 143 22.31 -5.23 6.39
CA VAL A 143 23.61 -4.60 6.15
C VAL A 143 23.95 -4.65 4.67
N LEU A 144 24.91 -3.83 4.25
CA LEU A 144 25.54 -3.99 2.94
C LEU A 144 26.34 -5.32 2.95
N LEU A 145 26.16 -6.12 1.90
CA LEU A 145 26.65 -7.51 1.80
C LEU A 145 27.97 -7.60 1.01
N LEU A 146 28.89 -6.68 1.31
CA LEU A 146 30.21 -6.62 0.71
C LEU A 146 31.17 -7.59 1.41
#